data_AF-A0A0G0QEA4-F1
#
_entry.id   AF-A0A0G0QEA4-F1
#
_cell.length_a   1.000
_cell.length_b   1.000
_cell.length_c   1.000
_cell.angle_alpha   90.00
_cell.angle_beta   90.00
_cell.angle_gamma   90.00
#
_symmetry.space_group_name_H-M   'P 1'
#
loop_
_entity.id
_entity.type
_entity.pdbx_description
1 polymer ?
#
loop_
_entity_poly.entity_id
_entity_poly.type
_entity_poly.pdbx_seq_one_letter_code
_entity_poly.pdbx_strand_id
1 'polypeptide(L)'
;MSNQTMKSTGCCEPFNPKPWEDKEIFWKEKIFVKDHITSFLHIPLNMGQKIIKNMGLIEKAKANAPYQLMLTDETSLWGADIYIDVAKSVPGAQMATLSGTFITKVFEGPFQNVGIWAEEMKKYVDNKG
;
A
#
# COMPACT_ATOMS: atom_id res chain seq x y z
N MET A 1 -7.70 22.59 7.99
CA MET A 1 -8.23 21.44 7.24
C MET A 1 -9.12 22.00 6.15
N SER A 2 -8.62 22.12 4.92
CA SER A 2 -9.45 22.58 3.80
C SER A 2 -10.37 21.43 3.41
N ASN A 3 -11.68 21.62 3.59
CA ASN A 3 -12.73 20.72 3.09
C ASN A 3 -12.70 20.71 1.55
N GLN A 4 -11.82 19.91 0.95
CA GLN A 4 -11.92 19.56 -0.46
C GLN A 4 -12.78 18.30 -0.58
N THR A 5 -13.97 18.45 -1.15
CA THR A 5 -14.86 17.33 -1.43
C THR A 5 -14.22 16.47 -2.52
N MET A 6 -13.56 15.37 -2.14
CA MET A 6 -12.99 14.41 -3.08
C MET A 6 -14.10 13.89 -4.00
N LYS A 7 -13.98 14.18 -5.30
CA LYS A 7 -14.92 13.69 -6.31
C LYS A 7 -14.50 12.29 -6.75
N SER A 8 -15.48 11.39 -6.90
CA SER A 8 -15.25 10.06 -7.47
C SER A 8 -14.64 10.20 -8.87
N THR A 9 -13.61 9.41 -9.13
CA THR A 9 -12.92 9.35 -10.44
C THR A 9 -13.63 8.42 -11.42
N GLY A 10 -14.81 7.89 -11.06
CA GLY A 10 -15.55 6.88 -11.83
C GLY A 10 -14.97 5.46 -11.73
N CYS A 11 -13.72 5.31 -11.26
CA CYS A 11 -13.06 4.03 -11.04
C CYS A 11 -12.87 3.71 -9.55
N CYS A 12 -12.72 4.74 -8.71
CA CYS A 12 -12.52 4.59 -7.26
C CYS A 12 -13.45 5.53 -6.49
N GLU A 13 -14.02 5.00 -5.40
CA GLU A 13 -14.70 5.81 -4.40
C GLU A 13 -13.71 6.72 -3.67
N PRO A 14 -14.17 7.86 -3.13
CA PRO A 14 -13.35 8.70 -2.27
C PRO A 14 -12.71 7.89 -1.14
N PHE A 15 -11.43 8.16 -0.87
CA PHE A 15 -10.71 7.46 0.20
C PHE A 15 -11.38 7.71 1.55
N ASN A 16 -11.68 6.63 2.29
CA ASN A 16 -12.21 6.71 3.65
C ASN A 16 -11.06 6.53 4.66
N PRO A 17 -10.67 7.57 5.42
CA PRO A 17 -9.56 7.48 6.37
C PRO A 17 -9.94 6.78 7.69
N LYS A 18 -11.24 6.68 8.03
CA LYS A 18 -11.72 6.15 9.33
C LYS A 18 -11.17 4.77 9.72
N PRO A 19 -11.05 3.77 8.81
CA PRO A 19 -10.48 2.47 9.16
C PRO A 19 -8.94 2.49 9.38
N TRP A 20 -8.26 3.60 9.06
CA TRP A 20 -6.80 3.70 9.07
C TRP A 20 -6.27 4.77 10.03
N GLU A 21 -7.03 5.82 10.32
CA GLU A 21 -6.55 6.93 11.15
C GLU A 21 -6.38 6.52 12.62
N ASP A 22 -5.15 6.63 13.10
CA ASP A 22 -4.72 6.31 14.47
C ASP A 22 -5.20 4.91 14.93
N LYS A 23 -5.04 3.91 14.05
CA LYS A 23 -5.47 2.54 14.33
C LYS A 23 -4.28 1.61 14.58
N GLU A 24 -4.58 0.58 15.35
CA GLU A 24 -3.74 -0.60 15.48
C GLU A 24 -4.49 -1.75 14.81
N ILE A 25 -3.83 -2.41 13.87
CA ILE A 25 -4.40 -3.44 13.01
C ILE A 25 -3.60 -4.71 13.22
N PHE A 26 -4.29 -5.77 13.60
CA PHE A 26 -3.70 -7.10 13.67
C PHE A 26 -3.98 -7.85 12.37
N TRP A 27 -2.92 -8.29 11.70
CA TRP A 27 -3.01 -9.21 10.58
C TRP A 27 -2.47 -10.57 10.98
N LYS A 28 -3.20 -11.61 10.58
CA LYS A 28 -2.76 -13.00 10.69
C LYS A 28 -2.83 -13.62 9.31
N GLU A 29 -1.68 -13.96 8.76
CA GLU A 29 -1.51 -14.60 7.46
C GLU A 29 -2.27 -13.88 6.34
N LYS A 30 -2.31 -12.55 6.41
CA LYS A 30 -2.98 -11.73 5.38
C LYS A 30 -2.23 -11.92 4.07
N ILE A 31 -2.96 -12.31 3.03
CA ILE A 31 -2.41 -12.65 1.72
C ILE A 31 -2.25 -11.41 0.83
N PHE A 32 -1.18 -11.40 0.05
CA PHE A 32 -0.86 -10.37 -0.92
C PHE A 32 -0.28 -10.99 -2.19
N VAL A 33 -0.50 -10.33 -3.32
CA VAL A 33 0.35 -10.52 -4.50
C VAL A 33 1.62 -9.71 -4.28
N LYS A 34 2.77 -10.38 -4.30
CA LYS A 34 4.10 -9.77 -4.19
C LYS A 34 4.73 -9.61 -5.58
N ASP A 35 5.41 -8.49 -5.82
CA ASP A 35 6.30 -8.34 -6.98
C ASP A 35 7.45 -7.41 -6.63
N HIS A 36 8.52 -7.48 -7.41
CA HIS A 36 9.72 -6.66 -7.25
C HIS A 36 9.76 -5.55 -8.30
N ILE A 37 9.98 -4.33 -7.83
CA ILE A 37 10.22 -3.12 -8.62
C ILE A 37 11.72 -2.89 -8.70
N THR A 38 12.19 -2.61 -9.91
CA THR A 38 13.55 -2.16 -10.14
C THR A 38 13.62 -0.65 -9.97
N SER A 39 14.53 -0.20 -9.13
CA SER A 39 14.77 1.21 -8.86
C SER A 39 16.19 1.62 -9.24
N PHE A 40 16.40 2.92 -9.42
CA PHE A 40 17.71 3.52 -9.53
C PHE A 40 17.77 4.71 -8.58
N LEU A 41 18.61 4.64 -7.55
CA LEU A 41 18.70 5.66 -6.49
C LEU A 41 17.31 6.01 -5.92
N HIS A 42 16.56 4.99 -5.49
CA HIS A 42 15.19 5.12 -4.94
C HIS A 42 14.11 5.56 -5.95
N ILE A 43 14.46 5.79 -7.22
CA ILE A 43 13.49 6.14 -8.27
C ILE A 43 12.96 4.85 -8.92
N PRO A 44 11.65 4.55 -8.83
CA PRO A 44 11.10 3.34 -9.42
C PRO A 44 11.03 3.45 -10.95
N LEU A 45 11.69 2.52 -11.65
CA LEU A 45 11.77 2.56 -13.12
C LEU A 45 10.63 1.79 -13.81
N ASN A 46 10.07 0.76 -13.16
CA ASN A 46 9.08 -0.14 -13.76
C ASN A 46 7.81 -0.36 -12.92
N MET A 47 7.60 0.45 -11.88
CA MET A 47 6.47 0.29 -10.95
C MET A 47 5.10 0.27 -11.65
N GLY A 48 4.83 1.23 -12.54
CA GLY A 48 3.55 1.30 -13.25
C GLY A 48 3.25 0.04 -14.07
N GLN A 49 4.25 -0.47 -14.81
CA GLN A 49 4.11 -1.69 -15.60
C GLN A 49 3.84 -2.92 -14.70
N LYS A 50 4.54 -3.01 -13.57
CA LYS A 50 4.38 -4.08 -12.59
C LYS A 50 2.99 -4.06 -11.96
N ILE A 51 2.49 -2.89 -11.57
CA ILE A 51 1.14 -2.72 -11.03
C ILE A 51 0.09 -3.14 -12.06
N ILE A 52 0.16 -2.63 -13.30
CA ILE A 52 -0.81 -2.96 -14.35
C ILE A 52 -0.84 -4.48 -14.61
N LYS A 53 0.33 -5.11 -14.68
CA LYS A 53 0.43 -6.57 -14.87
C LYS A 53 -0.26 -7.33 -13.73
N ASN A 54 0.03 -6.97 -12.48
CA ASN A 54 -0.49 -7.68 -11.32
C ASN A 54 -1.99 -7.45 -11.13
N MET A 55 -2.48 -6.22 -11.34
CA MET A 55 -3.92 -5.94 -11.36
C MET A 55 -4.65 -6.77 -12.40
N GLY A 56 -4.09 -6.92 -13.61
CA GLY A 56 -4.66 -7.79 -14.64
C GLY A 56 -4.73 -9.27 -14.24
N LEU A 57 -3.78 -9.78 -13.45
CA LEU A 57 -3.84 -11.14 -12.91
C LEU A 57 -4.91 -11.27 -11.81
N ILE A 58 -4.99 -10.29 -10.91
CA ILE A 58 -5.96 -10.23 -9.82
C ILE A 58 -7.39 -10.19 -10.38
N GLU A 59 -7.64 -9.35 -11.38
CA GLU A 59 -8.93 -9.24 -12.05
C GLU A 59 -9.33 -10.54 -12.76
N LYS A 60 -8.42 -11.16 -13.51
CA LYS A 60 -8.65 -12.46 -14.16
C LYS A 60 -8.99 -13.56 -13.16
N ALA A 61 -8.34 -13.55 -12.00
CA ALA A 61 -8.62 -14.48 -10.90
C ALA A 61 -9.90 -14.12 -10.13
N LYS A 62 -10.53 -12.96 -10.37
CA LYS A 62 -11.62 -12.40 -9.56
C LYS A 62 -11.22 -12.32 -8.07
N ALA A 63 -10.02 -11.84 -7.82
CA ALA A 63 -9.39 -11.79 -6.48
C ALA A 63 -9.28 -10.37 -5.91
N ASN A 64 -10.00 -9.40 -6.47
CA ASN A 64 -10.03 -8.02 -5.99
C ASN A 64 -10.39 -7.97 -4.50
N ALA A 65 -9.54 -7.32 -3.70
CA ALA A 65 -9.80 -7.08 -2.30
C ALA A 65 -10.91 -6.00 -2.11
N PRO A 66 -11.62 -6.02 -0.97
CA PRO A 66 -12.60 -4.98 -0.65
C PRO A 66 -11.96 -3.60 -0.48
N TYR A 67 -10.69 -3.56 -0.08
CA TYR A 67 -9.90 -2.33 0.03
C TYR A 67 -8.76 -2.38 -0.98
N GLN A 68 -8.55 -1.28 -1.69
CA GLN A 68 -7.40 -1.09 -2.58
C GLN A 68 -6.17 -0.72 -1.74
N LEU A 69 -5.59 -1.72 -1.08
CA LEU A 69 -4.37 -1.57 -0.29
C LEU A 69 -3.17 -2.08 -1.08
N MET A 70 -2.14 -1.25 -1.18
CA MET A 70 -0.83 -1.64 -1.70
C MET A 70 0.24 -1.15 -0.73
N LEU A 71 1.11 -2.06 -0.29
CA LEU A 71 2.27 -1.75 0.52
C LEU A 71 3.50 -1.70 -0.38
N THR A 72 4.45 -0.83 -0.04
CA THR A 72 5.76 -0.77 -0.68
C THR A 72 6.82 -0.90 0.39
N ASP A 73 7.74 -1.83 0.21
CA ASP A 73 8.88 -2.09 1.08
C ASP A 73 10.16 -1.74 0.31
N GLU A 74 10.82 -0.68 0.73
CA GLU A 74 12.03 -0.19 0.08
C GLU A 74 13.24 -1.00 0.57
N THR A 75 13.64 -1.98 -0.25
CA THR A 75 14.68 -2.95 0.14
C THR A 75 16.10 -2.43 -0.12
N SER A 76 16.28 -1.50 -1.07
CA SER A 76 17.58 -0.90 -1.38
C SER A 76 17.47 0.34 -2.29
N LEU A 77 18.62 0.94 -2.59
CA LEU A 77 18.76 1.94 -3.66
C LEU A 77 18.32 1.45 -5.05
N TRP A 78 18.27 0.13 -5.24
CA TRP A 78 18.11 -0.54 -6.54
C TRP A 78 16.78 -1.26 -6.71
N GLY A 79 15.93 -1.27 -5.67
CA GLY A 79 14.65 -1.92 -5.77
C GLY A 79 13.78 -1.79 -4.54
N ALA A 80 12.50 -2.08 -4.77
CA ALA A 80 11.46 -2.13 -3.75
C ALA A 80 10.53 -3.30 -4.03
N ASP A 81 9.97 -3.89 -2.98
CA ASP A 81 8.94 -4.91 -3.13
C ASP A 81 7.56 -4.26 -2.94
N ILE A 82 6.59 -4.66 -3.77
CA ILE A 82 5.19 -4.29 -3.60
C ILE A 82 4.36 -5.47 -3.17
N TYR A 83 3.35 -5.18 -2.35
CA TYR A 83 2.38 -6.15 -1.84
C TYR A 83 0.98 -5.60 -2.11
N ILE A 84 0.24 -6.21 -3.03
CA ILE A 84 -1.11 -5.80 -3.40
C ILE A 84 -2.11 -6.72 -2.71
N ASP A 85 -3.04 -6.12 -1.96
CA ASP A 85 -4.05 -6.86 -1.20
C ASP A 85 -5.00 -7.63 -2.13
N VAL A 86 -5.33 -8.86 -1.75
CA VAL A 86 -6.21 -9.74 -2.53
C VAL A 86 -7.17 -10.52 -1.63
N ALA A 87 -8.37 -10.79 -2.15
CA ALA A 87 -9.37 -11.58 -1.43
C ALA A 87 -9.07 -13.09 -1.43
N LYS A 88 -8.22 -13.57 -2.34
CA LYS A 88 -7.83 -14.98 -2.50
C LYS A 88 -6.54 -15.11 -3.31
N SER A 89 -5.98 -16.32 -3.35
CA SER A 89 -4.78 -16.63 -4.13
C SER A 89 -4.95 -16.36 -5.63
N VAL A 90 -3.90 -15.84 -6.26
CA VAL A 90 -3.87 -15.43 -7.67
C VAL A 90 -2.91 -16.34 -8.45
N PRO A 91 -3.42 -17.22 -9.33
CA PRO A 91 -2.57 -18.07 -10.16
C PRO A 91 -1.63 -17.26 -11.07
N GLY A 92 -0.37 -17.67 -11.16
CA GLY A 92 0.64 -17.01 -11.99
C GLY A 92 1.21 -15.72 -11.40
N ALA A 93 0.80 -15.33 -10.20
CA ALA A 93 1.42 -14.28 -9.40
C ALA A 93 2.25 -14.89 -8.26
N GLN A 94 3.27 -14.17 -7.79
CA GLN A 94 3.96 -14.54 -6.57
C GLN A 94 3.09 -14.11 -5.38
N MET A 95 2.86 -15.04 -4.45
CA MET A 95 2.06 -14.79 -3.25
C MET A 95 2.97 -14.54 -2.05
N ALA A 96 2.56 -13.67 -1.14
CA ALA A 96 3.19 -13.46 0.15
C ALA A 96 2.12 -13.35 1.25
N THR A 97 2.52 -13.63 2.48
CA THR A 97 1.69 -13.43 3.67
C THR A 97 2.38 -12.52 4.67
N LEU A 98 1.61 -11.64 5.30
CA LEU A 98 2.07 -10.82 6.41
C LEU A 98 1.24 -11.13 7.66
N SER A 99 1.95 -11.29 8.78
CA SER A 99 1.39 -11.48 10.11
C SER A 99 2.07 -10.50 11.06
N GLY A 100 1.31 -9.83 11.91
CA GLY A 100 1.85 -8.88 12.87
C GLY A 100 0.82 -7.85 13.31
N THR A 101 1.30 -6.96 14.18
CA THR A 101 0.57 -5.79 14.64
C THR A 101 1.11 -4.57 13.91
N PHE A 102 0.23 -3.83 13.27
CA PHE A 102 0.58 -2.67 12.44
C PHE A 102 -0.11 -1.43 13.01
N ILE A 103 0.65 -0.36 13.20
CA ILE A 103 0.11 0.94 13.58
C ILE A 103 -0.07 1.75 12.30
N THR A 104 -1.23 2.38 12.13
CA THR A 104 -1.56 3.15 10.92
C THR A 104 -1.93 4.58 11.26
N LYS A 105 -1.53 5.47 10.35
CA LYS A 105 -1.87 6.90 10.36
C LYS A 105 -2.08 7.39 8.94
N VAL A 106 -3.05 8.26 8.73
CA VAL A 106 -3.36 8.84 7.42
C VAL A 106 -2.67 10.20 7.31
N PHE A 107 -2.04 10.40 6.16
CA PHE A 107 -1.48 11.69 5.79
C PHE A 107 -2.07 12.12 4.45
N GLU A 108 -2.36 13.41 4.33
CA GLU A 108 -2.91 14.01 3.12
C GLU A 108 -2.09 15.25 2.75
N GLY A 109 -1.70 15.34 1.49
CA GLY A 109 -0.94 16.48 0.98
C GLY A 109 -0.09 16.14 -0.23
N PRO A 110 0.79 17.06 -0.67
CA PRO A 110 1.68 16.84 -1.80
C PRO A 110 2.71 15.75 -1.47
N PHE A 111 3.06 14.94 -2.46
CA PHE A 111 3.99 13.80 -2.30
C PHE A 111 5.36 14.20 -1.70
N GLN A 112 5.82 15.43 -1.93
CA GLN A 112 7.06 15.94 -1.33
C GLN A 112 7.07 15.91 0.21
N ASN A 113 5.91 15.83 0.86
CA ASN A 113 5.79 15.75 2.31
C ASN A 113 5.99 14.34 2.87
N VAL A 114 6.18 13.31 2.04
CA VAL A 114 6.36 11.90 2.49
C VAL A 114 7.49 11.76 3.51
N GLY A 115 8.61 12.48 3.33
CA GLY A 115 9.70 12.46 4.29
C GLY A 115 9.32 13.04 5.66
N ILE A 116 8.48 14.08 5.69
CA ILE A 116 7.97 14.66 6.95
C ILE A 116 7.04 13.65 7.63
N TRP A 117 6.13 13.02 6.87
CA TRP A 117 5.19 12.03 7.40
C TRP A 117 5.91 10.79 7.95
N ALA A 118 7.01 10.37 7.33
CA ALA A 118 7.82 9.28 7.85
C ALA A 118 8.41 9.60 9.24
N GLU A 119 8.91 10.83 9.44
CA GLU A 119 9.42 11.29 10.74
C GLU A 119 8.30 11.46 11.77
N GLU A 120 7.12 11.94 11.36
CA GLU A 120 5.94 12.02 12.23
C GLU A 120 5.47 10.64 12.67
N MET A 121 5.47 9.66 11.75
CA MET A 121 5.10 8.29 12.06
C MET A 121 6.09 7.63 13.04
N LYS A 122 7.40 7.85 12.88
CA LYS A 122 8.42 7.37 13.84
C LYS A 122 8.12 7.87 15.26
N LYS A 123 7.95 9.19 15.42
CA LYS A 123 7.61 9.80 16.71
C LYS A 123 6.29 9.27 17.28
N TYR A 124 5.30 9.03 16.42
CA TYR A 124 4.01 8.49 16.84
C TYR A 124 4.15 7.07 17.40
N VAL A 125 4.94 6.22 16.75
CA VAL A 125 5.22 4.85 17.22
C VAL A 125 6.05 4.86 18.51
N ASP A 126 7.10 5.68 18.60
CA ASP A 126 7.95 5.79 19.80
C ASP A 126 7.14 6.20 21.05
N ASN A 127 6.10 7.02 20.87
CA ASN A 127 5.22 7.43 21.97
C ASN A 127 4.23 6.34 22.41
N LYS A 128 4.06 5.26 21.64
CA LYS A 128 3.13 4.16 21.92
C LYS A 128 3.77 3.02 22.72
N GLY A 129 5.10 2.97 22.84
CA GLY A 129 5.86 1.96 23.58
C GLY A 129 6.66 1.06 22.68
#